data_AF-A0A3A0AIT2-F1
#
_entry.id   AF-A0A3A0AIT2-F1
#
_cell.length_a   1.000
_cell.length_b   1.000
_cell.length_c   1.000
_cell.angle_alpha   90.00
_cell.angle_beta   90.00
_cell.angle_gamma   90.00
#
_symmetry.space_group_name_H-M   'P 1'
#
loop_
_entity.id
_entity.type
_entity.pdbx_description
1 polymer ?
#
loop_
_entity_poly.entity_id
_entity_poly.type
_entity_poly.pdbx_seq_one_letter_code
_entity_poly.pdbx_strand_id
1 'polypeptide(L)'
;PLQRQVGDKVGEATTLNNIGRVYAHLGGKEQALEYYEQALLLCRQVMAKAGEAITLNNIGVVYATLGERQQALEYYEQALPLSRQVGDRVNEARLLNNIGRVYDDLGEKQQALAYYEQALPIRRQVGDRWGERVTRYNLAMVYVALGNLDAAVAELEQVVAIDEAVGHPDLESDRARPVMSFGPITQHPLPSALQRALCGAAAIRRVVWSWTVRVAGCASPPQPAAGRALSPSATGGRWPVRG
;
A
#
# COMPACT_ATOMS: atom_id res chain seq x y z
N PRO A 1 -41.14 -8.86 25.89
CA PRO A 1 -41.82 -8.10 24.79
C PRO A 1 -40.98 -6.94 24.24
N LEU A 2 -40.54 -6.01 25.10
CA LEU A 2 -39.77 -4.83 24.69
C LEU A 2 -38.38 -5.15 24.10
N GLN A 3 -37.62 -6.06 24.73
CA GLN A 3 -36.32 -6.51 24.17
C GLN A 3 -36.46 -7.15 22.79
N ARG A 4 -37.57 -7.85 22.53
CA ARG A 4 -37.87 -8.44 21.21
C ARG A 4 -38.17 -7.37 20.17
N GLN A 5 -38.94 -6.34 20.53
CA GLN A 5 -39.23 -5.20 19.65
C GLN A 5 -37.99 -4.33 19.37
N VAL A 6 -37.12 -4.12 20.36
CA VAL A 6 -35.85 -3.42 20.16
C VAL A 6 -34.93 -4.23 19.24
N GLY A 7 -34.80 -5.54 19.48
CA GLY A 7 -34.01 -6.43 18.63
C GLY A 7 -34.50 -6.49 17.18
N ASP A 8 -35.82 -6.50 16.99
CA ASP A 8 -36.46 -6.49 15.67
C ASP A 8 -36.11 -5.22 14.89
N LYS A 9 -36.22 -4.04 15.53
CA LYS A 9 -35.85 -2.75 14.93
C LYS A 9 -34.36 -2.62 14.60
N VAL A 10 -33.47 -3.17 15.43
CA VAL A 10 -32.03 -3.22 15.12
C VAL A 10 -31.76 -4.10 13.89
N GLY A 11 -32.44 -5.24 13.79
CA GLY A 11 -32.38 -6.11 12.62
C GLY A 11 -32.91 -5.45 11.35
N GLU A 12 -34.02 -4.74 11.46
CA GLU A 12 -34.62 -3.96 10.37
C GLU A 12 -33.65 -2.87 9.87
N ALA A 13 -33.10 -2.06 10.77
CA ALA A 13 -32.11 -1.04 10.43
C ALA A 13 -30.86 -1.62 9.74
N THR A 14 -30.40 -2.79 10.19
CA THR A 14 -29.29 -3.51 9.57
C THR A 14 -29.64 -3.97 8.16
N THR A 15 -30.86 -4.46 7.96
CA THR A 15 -31.36 -4.91 6.67
C THR A 15 -31.46 -3.75 5.68
N LEU A 16 -32.05 -2.63 6.10
CA LEU A 16 -32.14 -1.40 5.30
C LEU A 16 -30.75 -0.89 4.90
N ASN A 17 -29.78 -0.89 5.83
CA ASN A 17 -28.38 -0.57 5.53
C ASN A 17 -27.79 -1.48 4.44
N ASN A 18 -28.05 -2.79 4.50
CA ASN A 18 -27.55 -3.73 3.50
C ASN A 18 -28.20 -3.49 2.13
N ILE A 19 -29.51 -3.18 2.09
CA ILE A 19 -30.21 -2.83 0.85
C ILE A 19 -29.65 -1.54 0.25
N GLY A 20 -29.47 -0.49 1.06
CA GLY A 20 -28.84 0.76 0.64
C GLY A 20 -27.44 0.53 0.07
N ARG A 21 -26.66 -0.38 0.68
CA ARG A 21 -25.35 -0.78 0.17
C ARG A 21 -25.43 -1.43 -1.20
N VAL A 22 -26.40 -2.32 -1.43
CA VAL A 22 -26.60 -2.94 -2.74
C VAL A 22 -26.95 -1.89 -3.81
N TYR A 23 -27.89 -0.98 -3.54
CA TYR A 23 -28.24 0.10 -4.46
C TYR A 23 -27.05 1.01 -4.76
N ALA A 24 -26.25 1.36 -3.75
CA ALA A 24 -25.05 2.16 -3.94
C ALA A 24 -24.03 1.50 -4.90
N HIS A 25 -23.94 0.17 -4.89
CA HIS A 25 -23.09 -0.59 -5.82
C HIS A 25 -23.70 -0.71 -7.23
N LEU A 26 -25.02 -0.78 -7.33
CA LEU A 26 -25.75 -0.81 -8.61
C LEU A 26 -25.82 0.57 -9.30
N GLY A 27 -25.35 1.62 -8.64
CA GLY A 27 -25.38 2.99 -9.16
C GLY A 27 -26.64 3.79 -8.82
N GLY A 28 -27.61 3.17 -8.13
CA GLY A 28 -28.80 3.86 -7.61
C GLY A 28 -28.48 4.64 -6.35
N LYS A 29 -27.91 5.84 -6.48
CA LYS A 29 -27.43 6.64 -5.36
C LYS A 29 -28.58 7.23 -4.54
N GLU A 30 -29.63 7.69 -5.21
CA GLU A 30 -30.84 8.23 -4.58
C GLU A 30 -31.55 7.13 -3.77
N GLN A 31 -31.75 5.94 -4.35
CA GLN A 31 -32.35 4.83 -3.61
C GLN A 31 -31.48 4.41 -2.42
N ALA A 32 -30.16 4.41 -2.57
CA ALA A 32 -29.27 4.11 -1.47
C ALA A 32 -29.46 5.07 -0.29
N LEU A 33 -29.57 6.38 -0.57
CA LEU A 33 -29.82 7.40 0.44
C LEU A 33 -31.16 7.19 1.13
N GLU A 34 -32.25 6.92 0.40
CA GLU A 34 -33.57 6.64 0.98
C GLU A 34 -33.53 5.49 2.01
N TYR A 35 -32.89 4.37 1.66
CA TYR A 35 -32.75 3.24 2.57
C TYR A 35 -31.85 3.54 3.77
N TYR A 36 -30.76 4.29 3.56
CA TYR A 36 -29.88 4.69 4.66
C TYR A 36 -30.56 5.68 5.61
N GLU A 37 -31.37 6.63 5.12
CA GLU A 37 -32.10 7.57 5.97
C GLU A 37 -33.14 6.84 6.84
N GLN A 38 -33.83 5.85 6.29
CA GLN A 38 -34.74 4.98 7.06
C GLN A 38 -33.97 4.19 8.13
N ALA A 39 -32.82 3.59 7.77
CA ALA A 39 -31.96 2.89 8.73
C ALA A 39 -31.46 3.83 9.84
N LEU A 40 -31.07 5.06 9.49
CA LEU A 40 -30.58 6.07 10.42
C LEU A 40 -31.65 6.46 11.44
N LEU A 41 -32.88 6.69 10.96
CA LEU A 41 -34.02 7.00 11.81
C LEU A 41 -34.26 5.87 12.83
N LEU A 42 -34.27 4.62 12.39
CA LEU A 42 -34.44 3.47 13.28
C LEU A 42 -33.31 3.36 14.30
N CYS A 43 -32.04 3.45 13.85
CA CYS A 43 -30.88 3.40 14.75
C CYS A 43 -30.98 4.45 15.86
N ARG A 44 -31.40 5.69 15.52
CA ARG A 44 -31.61 6.76 16.50
C ARG A 44 -32.76 6.45 17.46
N GLN A 45 -33.89 5.94 16.95
CA GLN A 45 -35.04 5.56 17.79
C GLN A 45 -34.72 4.50 18.84
N VAL A 46 -33.87 3.52 18.50
CA VAL A 46 -33.46 2.45 19.42
C VAL A 46 -32.11 2.70 20.09
N MET A 47 -31.53 3.90 19.93
CA MET A 47 -30.23 4.29 20.48
C MET A 47 -29.08 3.34 20.09
N ALA A 48 -29.15 2.73 18.90
CA ALA A 48 -28.14 1.82 18.37
C ALA A 48 -26.97 2.59 17.73
N LYS A 49 -26.09 3.13 18.58
CA LYS A 49 -24.98 4.02 18.19
C LYS A 49 -24.02 3.42 17.16
N ALA A 50 -23.72 2.13 17.25
CA ALA A 50 -22.85 1.45 16.28
C ALA A 50 -23.50 1.42 14.88
N GLY A 51 -24.80 1.08 14.82
CA GLY A 51 -25.58 1.12 13.59
C GLY A 51 -25.67 2.54 13.03
N GLU A 52 -25.93 3.53 13.89
CA GLU A 52 -25.95 4.95 13.51
C GLU A 52 -24.62 5.40 12.87
N ALA A 53 -23.49 5.11 13.50
CA ALA A 53 -22.17 5.47 12.97
C ALA A 53 -21.88 4.83 11.60
N ILE A 54 -22.26 3.56 11.42
CA ILE A 54 -22.09 2.84 10.15
C ILE A 54 -22.98 3.45 9.06
N THR A 55 -24.25 3.73 9.37
CA THR A 55 -25.19 4.35 8.42
C THR A 55 -24.71 5.72 7.97
N LEU A 56 -24.33 6.58 8.92
CA LEU A 56 -23.81 7.92 8.62
C LEU A 56 -22.56 7.87 7.74
N ASN A 57 -21.62 6.95 8.02
CA ASN A 57 -20.49 6.74 7.12
C ASN A 57 -20.93 6.35 5.71
N ASN A 58 -21.91 5.44 5.57
CA ASN A 58 -22.34 4.98 4.25
C ASN A 58 -23.03 6.10 3.45
N ILE A 59 -23.82 6.96 4.12
CA ILE A 59 -24.39 8.17 3.52
C ILE A 59 -23.27 9.10 3.04
N GLY A 60 -22.26 9.36 3.90
CA GLY A 60 -21.11 10.18 3.51
C GLY A 60 -20.35 9.64 2.30
N VAL A 61 -20.24 8.30 2.17
CA VAL A 61 -19.62 7.67 0.99
C VAL A 61 -20.43 7.93 -0.27
N VAL A 62 -21.76 7.89 -0.20
CA VAL A 62 -22.63 8.19 -1.34
C VAL A 62 -22.44 9.64 -1.78
N TYR A 63 -22.51 10.61 -0.86
CA TYR A 63 -22.28 12.02 -1.20
C TYR A 63 -20.88 12.30 -1.74
N ALA A 64 -19.84 11.68 -1.17
CA ALA A 64 -18.50 11.79 -1.72
C ALA A 64 -18.41 11.27 -3.17
N THR A 65 -19.13 10.18 -3.47
CA THR A 65 -19.20 9.62 -4.83
C THR A 65 -19.96 10.54 -5.80
N LEU A 66 -20.96 11.27 -5.31
CA LEU A 66 -21.70 12.27 -6.08
C LEU A 66 -20.90 13.58 -6.28
N GLY A 67 -19.75 13.73 -5.63
CA GLY A 67 -18.95 14.95 -5.65
C GLY A 67 -19.39 16.00 -4.64
N GLU A 68 -20.40 15.71 -3.82
CA GLU A 68 -20.92 16.56 -2.73
C GLU A 68 -20.04 16.43 -1.49
N ARG A 69 -18.80 16.92 -1.63
CA ARG A 69 -17.73 16.75 -0.64
C ARG A 69 -18.05 17.35 0.73
N GLN A 70 -18.67 18.54 0.76
CA GLN A 70 -19.00 19.20 2.01
C GLN A 70 -20.05 18.42 2.82
N GLN A 71 -21.11 17.95 2.15
CA GLN A 71 -22.11 17.11 2.80
C GLN A 71 -21.51 15.78 3.27
N ALA A 72 -20.61 15.17 2.49
CA ALA A 72 -19.92 13.97 2.93
C ALA A 72 -19.16 14.18 4.25
N LEU A 73 -18.45 15.32 4.40
CA LEU A 73 -17.77 15.69 5.64
C LEU A 73 -18.75 15.85 6.81
N GLU A 74 -19.89 16.52 6.62
CA GLU A 74 -20.90 16.70 7.66
C GLU A 74 -21.41 15.35 8.23
N TYR A 75 -21.60 14.36 7.37
CA TYR A 75 -21.99 13.01 7.79
C TYR A 75 -20.85 12.25 8.47
N TYR A 76 -19.61 12.39 7.98
CA TYR A 76 -18.45 11.77 8.62
C TYR A 76 -18.13 12.36 9.99
N GLU A 77 -18.28 13.68 10.17
CA GLU A 77 -18.09 14.39 11.44
C GLU A 77 -19.11 13.96 12.50
N GLN A 78 -20.35 13.62 12.08
CA GLN A 78 -21.33 13.00 12.98
C GLN A 78 -20.96 11.55 13.34
N ALA A 79 -20.44 10.79 12.37
CA ALA A 79 -20.15 9.36 12.55
C ALA A 79 -18.90 9.09 13.41
N LEU A 80 -17.85 9.90 13.26
CA LEU A 80 -16.56 9.69 13.93
C LEU A 80 -16.64 9.65 15.48
N PRO A 81 -17.29 10.60 16.18
CA PRO A 81 -17.41 10.54 17.63
C PRO A 81 -18.24 9.34 18.09
N LEU A 82 -19.25 8.93 17.32
CA LEU A 82 -20.06 7.73 17.64
C LEU A 82 -19.21 6.46 17.53
N SER A 83 -18.41 6.31 16.47
CA SER A 83 -17.50 5.18 16.28
C SER A 83 -16.49 5.08 17.42
N ARG A 84 -15.92 6.21 17.84
CA ARG A 84 -15.02 6.30 19.00
C ARG A 84 -15.72 5.93 20.30
N GLN A 85 -16.94 6.42 20.51
CA GLN A 85 -17.72 6.14 21.72
C GLN A 85 -18.04 4.66 21.88
N VAL A 86 -18.37 3.96 20.79
CA VAL A 86 -18.69 2.52 20.85
C VAL A 86 -17.45 1.63 20.77
N GLY A 87 -16.26 2.21 20.57
CA GLY A 87 -15.01 1.47 20.47
C GLY A 87 -14.84 0.69 19.15
N ASP A 88 -15.59 1.02 18.10
CA ASP A 88 -15.45 0.40 16.79
C ASP A 88 -14.24 0.99 16.06
N ARG A 89 -13.08 0.38 16.30
CA ARG A 89 -11.79 0.79 15.73
C ARG A 89 -11.70 0.57 14.22
N VAL A 90 -12.38 -0.46 13.71
CA VAL A 90 -12.38 -0.74 12.26
C VAL A 90 -13.12 0.37 11.54
N ASN A 91 -14.31 0.74 12.01
CA ASN A 91 -15.09 1.82 11.42
C ASN A 91 -14.45 3.20 11.68
N GLU A 92 -13.79 3.41 12.83
CA GLU A 92 -13.03 4.63 13.11
C GLU A 92 -11.93 4.85 12.06
N ALA A 93 -11.11 3.83 11.79
CA ALA A 93 -10.05 3.92 10.78
C ALA A 93 -10.61 4.16 9.37
N ARG A 94 -11.73 3.52 9.04
CA ARG A 94 -12.41 3.71 7.75
C ARG A 94 -12.93 5.14 7.58
N LEU A 95 -13.54 5.71 8.62
CA LEU A 95 -14.02 7.09 8.65
C LEU A 95 -12.88 8.09 8.46
N LEU A 96 -11.81 7.97 9.25
CA LEU A 96 -10.63 8.83 9.15
C LEU A 96 -10.04 8.79 7.73
N ASN A 97 -9.93 7.59 7.13
CA ASN A 97 -9.46 7.47 5.75
C ASN A 97 -10.41 8.10 4.73
N ASN A 98 -11.73 8.02 4.94
CA ASN A 98 -12.69 8.65 4.04
C ASN A 98 -12.66 10.18 4.14
N ILE A 99 -12.57 10.71 5.36
CA ILE A 99 -12.38 12.15 5.61
C ILE A 99 -11.10 12.65 4.92
N GLY A 100 -9.98 11.93 5.13
CA GLY A 100 -8.70 12.28 4.48
C GLY A 100 -8.80 12.33 2.96
N ARG A 101 -9.57 11.42 2.35
CA ARG A 101 -9.81 11.41 0.90
C ARG A 101 -10.63 12.61 0.43
N VAL A 102 -11.66 12.97 1.18
CA VAL A 102 -12.47 14.13 0.81
C VAL A 102 -11.64 15.42 0.88
N TYR A 103 -10.82 15.60 1.91
CA TYR A 103 -9.89 16.73 1.98
C TYR A 103 -8.84 16.71 0.88
N ASP A 104 -8.33 15.53 0.51
CA ASP A 104 -7.41 15.39 -0.62
C ASP A 104 -8.06 15.87 -1.92
N ASP A 105 -9.31 15.46 -2.17
CA ASP A 105 -10.07 15.87 -3.35
C ASP A 105 -10.44 17.37 -3.34
N LEU A 106 -10.57 17.99 -2.16
CA LEU A 106 -10.74 19.44 -2.00
C LEU A 106 -9.43 20.23 -2.19
N GLY A 107 -8.29 19.55 -2.28
CA GLY A 107 -6.97 20.16 -2.36
C GLY A 107 -6.36 20.54 -1.01
N GLU A 108 -7.02 20.21 0.11
CA GLU A 108 -6.57 20.47 1.47
C GLU A 108 -5.59 19.39 1.95
N LYS A 109 -4.45 19.30 1.25
CA LYS A 109 -3.47 18.22 1.39
C LYS A 109 -2.96 18.01 2.82
N GLN A 110 -2.75 19.09 3.57
CA GLN A 110 -2.26 18.99 4.96
C GLN A 110 -3.30 18.35 5.90
N GLN A 111 -4.59 18.65 5.70
CA GLN A 111 -5.65 18.02 6.47
C GLN A 111 -5.80 16.55 6.07
N ALA A 112 -5.71 16.25 4.77
CA ALA A 112 -5.71 14.87 4.28
C ALA A 112 -4.62 14.02 4.95
N LEU A 113 -3.37 14.51 5.00
CA LEU A 113 -2.27 13.85 5.72
C LEU A 113 -2.63 13.59 7.18
N ALA A 114 -3.09 14.60 7.91
CA ALA A 114 -3.40 14.49 9.33
C ALA A 114 -4.45 13.39 9.62
N TYR A 115 -5.44 13.22 8.74
CA TYR A 115 -6.46 12.18 8.89
C TYR A 115 -5.94 10.78 8.50
N TYR A 116 -5.14 10.67 7.44
CA TYR A 116 -4.52 9.41 7.06
C TYR A 116 -3.51 8.91 8.10
N GLU A 117 -2.70 9.80 8.68
CA GLU A 117 -1.76 9.51 9.75
C GLU A 117 -2.45 9.05 11.04
N GLN A 118 -3.66 9.56 11.32
CA GLN A 118 -4.50 9.05 12.41
C GLN A 118 -5.08 7.65 12.11
N ALA A 119 -5.47 7.38 10.86
CA ALA A 119 -6.06 6.09 10.48
C ALA A 119 -5.04 4.94 10.52
N LEU A 120 -3.81 5.19 10.07
CA LEU A 120 -2.77 4.18 9.88
C LEU A 120 -2.45 3.33 11.14
N PRO A 121 -2.18 3.90 12.33
CA PRO A 121 -1.92 3.12 13.52
C PRO A 121 -3.12 2.28 13.95
N ILE A 122 -4.35 2.77 13.75
CA ILE A 122 -5.57 2.03 14.08
C ILE A 122 -5.72 0.82 13.15
N ARG A 123 -5.48 0.97 11.85
CA ARG A 123 -5.52 -0.14 10.89
C ARG A 123 -4.51 -1.24 11.24
N ARG A 124 -3.29 -0.86 11.62
CA ARG A 124 -2.28 -1.81 12.12
C ARG A 124 -2.75 -2.51 13.39
N GLN A 125 -3.34 -1.77 14.33
CA GLN A 125 -3.83 -2.32 15.60
C GLN A 125 -4.93 -3.36 15.39
N VAL A 126 -5.85 -3.13 14.46
CA VAL A 126 -6.95 -4.08 14.15
C VAL A 126 -6.55 -5.17 13.14
N GLY A 127 -5.31 -5.16 12.64
CA GLY A 127 -4.83 -6.13 11.65
C GLY A 127 -5.44 -5.96 10.25
N ASP A 128 -6.00 -4.79 9.92
CA ASP A 128 -6.56 -4.48 8.60
C ASP A 128 -5.44 -4.18 7.59
N ARG A 129 -4.82 -5.24 7.06
CA ARG A 129 -3.70 -5.13 6.09
C ARG A 129 -4.09 -4.47 4.79
N TRP A 130 -5.24 -4.83 4.24
CA TRP A 130 -5.73 -4.23 3.00
C TRP A 130 -5.99 -2.73 3.17
N GLY A 131 -6.60 -2.37 4.28
CA GLY A 131 -6.79 -0.98 4.64
C GLY A 131 -5.50 -0.23 4.89
N GLU A 132 -4.55 -0.84 5.60
CA GLU A 132 -3.22 -0.27 5.84
C GLU A 132 -2.57 0.11 4.51
N ARG A 133 -2.57 -0.83 3.56
CA ARG A 133 -2.09 -0.62 2.20
C ARG A 133 -2.79 0.56 1.51
N VAL A 134 -4.12 0.62 1.55
CA VAL A 134 -4.89 1.72 0.96
C VAL A 134 -4.52 3.08 1.57
N THR A 135 -4.44 3.16 2.90
CA THR A 135 -4.11 4.42 3.59
C THR A 135 -2.69 4.89 3.26
N ARG A 136 -1.72 3.98 3.20
CA ARG A 136 -0.34 4.31 2.79
C ARG A 136 -0.24 4.78 1.35
N TYR A 137 -0.96 4.12 0.44
CA TYR A 137 -1.05 4.57 -0.93
C TYR A 137 -1.60 6.00 -1.01
N ASN A 138 -2.66 6.30 -0.27
CA ASN A 138 -3.22 7.64 -0.23
C ASN A 138 -2.23 8.67 0.35
N LEU A 139 -1.51 8.34 1.43
CA LEU A 139 -0.42 9.19 1.96
C LEU A 139 0.64 9.49 0.90
N ALA A 140 1.09 8.46 0.18
CA ALA A 140 2.08 8.62 -0.90
C ALA A 140 1.59 9.60 -1.97
N MET A 141 0.33 9.47 -2.41
CA MET A 141 -0.25 10.37 -3.42
C MET A 141 -0.32 11.82 -2.93
N VAL A 142 -0.63 12.04 -1.65
CA VAL A 142 -0.62 13.38 -1.06
C VAL A 142 0.81 13.93 -0.98
N TYR A 143 1.79 13.12 -0.59
CA TYR A 143 3.20 13.54 -0.58
C TYR A 143 3.72 13.88 -1.98
N VAL A 144 3.32 13.14 -3.02
CA VAL A 144 3.62 13.49 -4.42
C VAL A 144 3.04 14.87 -4.75
N ALA A 145 1.79 15.12 -4.39
CA ALA A 145 1.14 16.42 -4.65
C ALA A 145 1.83 17.58 -3.91
N LEU A 146 2.44 17.32 -2.75
CA LEU A 146 3.21 18.29 -1.98
C LEU A 146 4.68 18.42 -2.44
N GLY A 147 5.13 17.61 -3.39
CA GLY A 147 6.51 17.57 -3.88
C GLY A 147 7.50 16.83 -2.96
N ASN A 148 7.02 16.16 -1.91
CA ASN A 148 7.84 15.36 -1.01
C ASN A 148 8.02 13.93 -1.56
N LEU A 149 8.86 13.80 -2.58
CA LEU A 149 9.03 12.52 -3.28
C LEU A 149 9.69 11.44 -2.43
N ASP A 150 10.60 11.80 -1.51
CA ASP A 150 11.27 10.84 -0.63
C ASP A 150 10.27 10.17 0.33
N ALA A 151 9.37 10.95 0.94
CA ALA A 151 8.32 10.40 1.80
C ALA A 151 7.31 9.56 1.00
N ALA A 152 6.98 9.98 -0.23
CA ALA A 152 6.10 9.21 -1.11
C ALA A 152 6.69 7.83 -1.45
N VAL A 153 7.99 7.77 -1.78
CA VAL A 153 8.68 6.51 -2.07
C VAL A 153 8.68 5.61 -0.82
N ALA A 154 8.98 6.16 0.35
CA ALA A 154 8.97 5.39 1.60
C ALA A 154 7.60 4.75 1.89
N GLU A 155 6.49 5.47 1.66
CA GLU A 155 5.15 4.90 1.83
C GLU A 155 4.82 3.85 0.77
N LEU A 156 5.26 4.03 -0.49
CA LEU A 156 5.05 3.03 -1.55
C LEU A 156 5.87 1.75 -1.33
N GLU A 157 7.08 1.85 -0.79
CA GLU A 157 7.86 0.67 -0.39
C GLU A 157 7.11 -0.17 0.66
N GLN A 158 6.41 0.49 1.59
CA GLN A 158 5.57 -0.19 2.57
C GLN A 158 4.32 -0.81 1.94
N VAL A 159 3.72 -0.16 0.94
CA VAL A 159 2.60 -0.73 0.16
C VAL A 159 3.04 -2.02 -0.52
N VAL A 160 4.18 -2.01 -1.21
CA VAL A 160 4.77 -3.20 -1.84
C VAL A 160 4.98 -4.28 -0.80
N ALA A 161 5.63 -3.98 0.33
CA ALA A 161 5.87 -4.97 1.38
C ALA A 161 4.57 -5.61 1.92
N ILE A 162 3.48 -4.84 2.04
CA ILE A 162 2.17 -5.38 2.44
C ILE A 162 1.60 -6.28 1.34
N ASP A 163 1.64 -5.87 0.07
CA ASP A 163 1.14 -6.69 -1.05
C ASP A 163 1.91 -8.02 -1.17
N GLU A 164 3.22 -7.98 -0.94
CA GLU A 164 4.05 -9.19 -0.92
C GLU A 164 3.72 -10.12 0.25
N ALA A 165 3.40 -9.56 1.42
CA ALA A 165 3.06 -10.33 2.62
C ALA A 165 1.61 -10.85 2.60
N VAL A 166 0.68 -10.11 1.99
CA VAL A 166 -0.73 -10.53 1.81
C VAL A 166 -0.84 -11.58 0.72
N GLY A 167 0.06 -11.58 -0.26
CA GLY A 167 0.37 -12.71 -1.15
C GLY A 167 -0.84 -13.31 -1.86
N HIS A 168 -1.04 -12.94 -3.13
CA HIS A 168 -1.70 -13.86 -4.07
C HIS A 168 -0.87 -15.16 -4.11
N PRO A 169 -1.45 -16.33 -3.73
CA PRO A 169 -0.73 -17.61 -3.69
C PRO A 169 -0.04 -17.99 -5.01
N ASP A 170 -0.46 -17.40 -6.12
CA ASP A 170 -0.02 -17.76 -7.47
C ASP A 170 1.25 -17.02 -7.96
N LEU A 171 1.78 -16.04 -7.21
CA LEU A 171 2.98 -15.29 -7.64
C LEU A 171 4.31 -15.88 -7.14
N GLU A 172 4.28 -16.90 -6.27
CA GLU A 172 5.49 -17.65 -5.92
C GLU A 172 6.13 -18.32 -7.14
N SER A 173 5.32 -18.76 -8.13
CA SER A 173 5.84 -19.37 -9.35
C SER A 173 6.55 -18.38 -10.28
N ASP A 174 6.22 -17.09 -10.24
CA ASP A 174 6.89 -16.07 -11.06
C ASP A 174 8.17 -15.55 -10.42
N ARG A 175 8.28 -15.55 -9.08
CA ARG A 175 9.55 -15.27 -8.37
C ARG A 175 10.57 -16.41 -8.49
N ALA A 176 10.10 -17.65 -8.66
CA ALA A 176 10.95 -18.83 -8.86
C ALA A 176 11.45 -19.00 -10.30
N ARG A 177 10.94 -18.21 -11.26
CA ARG A 177 11.46 -18.21 -12.63
C ARG A 177 12.80 -17.49 -12.64
N PRO A 178 13.90 -18.15 -13.03
CA PRO A 178 15.14 -17.44 -13.25
C PRO A 178 14.87 -16.38 -14.31
N VAL A 179 15.27 -15.14 -14.05
CA VAL A 179 15.29 -14.08 -15.06
C VAL A 179 15.91 -14.71 -16.30
N MET A 180 15.15 -14.82 -17.40
CA MET A 180 15.71 -15.32 -18.64
C MET A 180 16.96 -14.51 -18.90
N SER A 181 18.11 -15.19 -18.83
CA SER A 181 19.40 -14.65 -19.24
C SER A 181 19.22 -14.27 -20.71
N PHE A 182 18.87 -13.01 -20.96
CA PHE A 182 19.03 -12.45 -22.28
C PHE A 182 20.51 -12.58 -22.59
N GLY A 183 20.83 -13.43 -23.56
CA GLY A 183 22.17 -13.53 -24.12
C GLY A 183 22.69 -12.15 -24.52
N PRO A 184 24.01 -11.98 -24.64
CA PRO A 184 24.62 -10.67 -24.83
C PRO A 184 23.96 -9.96 -26.01
N ILE A 185 23.37 -8.80 -25.72
CA ILE A 185 22.77 -7.93 -26.73
C ILE A 185 23.90 -7.56 -27.69
N THR A 186 23.86 -8.13 -28.90
CA THR A 186 24.73 -7.70 -29.99
C THR A 186 24.50 -6.21 -30.21
N GLN A 187 25.54 -5.43 -29.97
CA GLN A 187 25.55 -3.99 -30.06
C GLN A 187 25.28 -3.56 -31.50
N HIS A 188 24.04 -3.22 -31.81
CA HIS A 188 23.76 -2.26 -32.87
C HIS A 188 23.68 -0.88 -32.22
N PRO A 189 24.49 0.11 -32.66
CA PRO A 189 24.45 1.44 -32.08
C PRO A 189 23.10 2.08 -32.44
N LEU A 190 22.29 2.37 -31.42
CA LEU A 190 21.07 3.17 -31.56
C LEU A 190 21.45 4.63 -31.89
N PRO A 191 20.65 5.33 -32.73
CA PRO A 191 20.88 6.73 -33.01
C PRO A 191 20.80 7.58 -31.74
N SER A 192 21.69 8.56 -31.61
CA SER A 192 21.94 9.43 -30.45
C SER A 192 20.74 10.23 -29.89
N ALA A 193 19.58 10.16 -30.56
CA ALA A 193 18.33 10.73 -30.06
C ALA A 193 17.62 9.83 -29.04
N LEU A 194 17.75 8.50 -29.16
CA LEU A 194 17.09 7.52 -28.27
C LEU A 194 17.85 7.27 -26.95
N GLN A 195 19.17 7.52 -26.93
CA GLN A 195 19.98 7.40 -25.71
C GLN A 195 19.61 8.43 -24.62
N ARG A 196 19.10 9.61 -25.00
CA ARG A 196 18.66 10.62 -24.02
C ARG A 196 17.30 10.30 -23.40
N ALA A 197 16.44 9.56 -24.09
CA ALA A 197 15.13 9.16 -23.57
C ALA A 197 15.24 8.00 -22.55
N LEU A 198 16.20 7.09 -22.71
CA LEU A 198 16.36 5.93 -21.83
C LEU A 198 17.08 6.25 -20.51
N CYS A 199 17.90 7.30 -20.45
CA CYS A 199 18.54 7.74 -19.19
C CYS A 199 17.53 8.27 -18.15
N GLY A 200 16.35 8.73 -18.56
CA GLY A 200 15.29 9.15 -17.64
C GLY A 200 14.56 8.00 -16.95
N ALA A 201 14.51 6.82 -17.58
CA ALA A 201 13.75 5.67 -17.08
C ALA A 201 14.57 4.72 -16.16
N ALA A 202 15.89 4.89 -16.10
CA ALA A 202 16.78 4.06 -15.30
C ALA A 202 16.83 4.43 -13.80
N ALA A 203 16.21 5.55 -13.39
CA ALA A 203 16.17 5.98 -11.99
C ALA A 203 15.23 5.14 -11.08
N ILE A 204 14.36 4.32 -11.66
CA ILE A 204 13.38 3.51 -10.90
C ILE A 204 13.91 2.10 -10.55
N ARG A 205 15.13 1.73 -10.99
CA ARG A 205 15.81 0.49 -10.57
C ARG A 205 17.05 0.77 -9.73
N ARG A 206 16.86 1.35 -8.55
CA ARG A 206 17.95 1.52 -7.56
C ARG A 206 17.49 1.51 -6.11
N VAL A 207 16.73 0.48 -5.70
CA VAL A 207 16.58 0.16 -4.26
C VAL A 207 16.92 -1.30 -3.93
N VAL A 208 16.91 -2.23 -4.90
CA VAL A 208 17.23 -3.65 -4.63
C VAL A 208 18.61 -4.04 -5.15
N TRP A 209 19.67 -3.32 -4.78
CA TRP A 209 21.07 -3.81 -4.85
C TRP A 209 21.85 -3.23 -3.65
N SER A 210 21.33 -3.46 -2.44
CA SER A 210 22.14 -3.51 -1.22
C SER A 210 21.94 -4.90 -0.64
N TRP A 211 22.99 -5.50 -0.05
CA TRP A 211 23.13 -6.93 0.31
C TRP A 211 23.86 -7.81 -0.71
N THR A 212 25.01 -7.39 -1.22
CA THR A 212 26.22 -8.26 -1.35
C THR A 212 27.43 -7.41 -1.73
N VAL A 213 27.96 -6.59 -0.81
CA VAL A 213 29.41 -6.38 -0.61
C VAL A 213 29.58 -5.78 0.79
N ARG A 214 29.45 -6.62 1.82
CA ARG A 214 30.19 -6.39 3.07
C ARG A 214 31.26 -7.47 3.09
N VAL A 215 32.51 -7.04 3.25
CA VAL A 215 33.75 -7.83 3.27
C VAL A 215 34.36 -8.12 1.89
N ALA A 216 34.99 -7.10 1.29
CA ALA A 216 36.23 -7.28 0.55
C ALA A 216 37.05 -5.99 0.70
N GLY A 217 38.04 -6.02 1.59
CA GLY A 217 38.93 -4.91 1.86
C GLY A 217 39.83 -4.61 0.67
N CYS A 218 39.87 -3.33 0.27
CA CYS A 218 40.92 -2.82 -0.59
C CYS A 218 42.20 -2.66 0.24
N ALA A 219 43.04 -3.69 0.25
CA ALA A 219 44.46 -3.56 0.58
C ALA A 219 45.25 -3.59 -0.74
N SER A 220 45.95 -2.50 -1.04
CA SER A 220 46.87 -2.38 -2.16
C SER A 220 48.06 -3.35 -2.01
N PRO A 221 48.58 -3.98 -3.08
CA PRO A 221 49.82 -4.74 -3.01
C PRO A 221 51.04 -3.83 -3.30
N PRO A 222 52.17 -3.95 -2.56
CA PRO A 222 53.48 -3.54 -3.04
C PRO A 222 54.20 -4.69 -3.77
N GLN A 223 55.15 -4.30 -4.61
CA GLN A 223 55.90 -5.04 -5.64
C GLN A 223 56.55 -6.37 -5.22
N PRO A 224 56.84 -7.30 -6.15
CA PRO A 224 57.71 -8.45 -5.87
C PRO A 224 59.19 -8.10 -6.10
N ALA A 225 60.00 -8.24 -5.04
CA ALA A 225 61.44 -8.39 -5.13
C ALA A 225 61.77 -9.83 -5.52
N ALA A 226 62.40 -10.04 -6.68
CA ALA A 226 62.93 -11.34 -7.10
C ALA A 226 64.39 -11.44 -6.67
N GLY A 227 64.66 -12.33 -5.71
CA GLY A 227 65.99 -12.79 -5.38
C GLY A 227 65.92 -14.18 -4.78
N ARG A 228 66.41 -15.19 -5.52
CA ARG A 228 67.29 -16.24 -4.97
C ARG A 228 67.81 -17.16 -6.07
N ALA A 229 69.11 -17.40 -5.96
CA ALA A 229 69.93 -18.32 -6.73
C ALA A 229 69.54 -19.79 -6.49
N LEU A 230 69.79 -20.65 -7.47
CA LEU A 230 70.85 -21.68 -7.44
C LEU A 230 70.69 -22.66 -8.61
N SER A 231 71.74 -22.76 -9.43
CA SER A 231 72.07 -23.87 -10.33
C SER A 231 72.41 -25.14 -9.49
N PRO A 232 72.31 -26.36 -10.03
CA PRO A 232 73.33 -26.83 -10.97
C PRO A 232 72.84 -27.74 -12.12
N SER A 233 73.70 -27.76 -13.14
CA SER A 233 73.76 -28.66 -14.28
C SER A 233 73.98 -30.13 -13.90
N ALA A 234 73.21 -31.03 -14.52
CA ALA A 234 73.59 -32.44 -14.67
C ALA A 234 73.23 -32.92 -16.08
N THR A 235 74.26 -33.01 -16.92
CA THR A 235 74.33 -33.76 -18.17
C THR A 235 74.41 -35.25 -17.88
N GLY A 236 73.73 -36.09 -18.66
CA GLY A 236 74.00 -37.53 -18.68
C GLY A 236 72.80 -38.38 -19.09
N GLY A 237 72.70 -38.68 -20.38
CA GLY A 237 71.71 -39.62 -20.90
C GLY A 237 72.06 -41.08 -20.64
N ARG A 238 71.03 -41.94 -20.60
CA ARG A 238 71.03 -43.33 -21.09
C ARG A 238 69.60 -43.85 -21.19
N TRP A 239 69.29 -44.44 -22.34
CA TRP A 239 68.11 -45.27 -22.64
C TRP A 239 68.23 -46.67 -21.98
N PRO A 240 67.33 -47.66 -22.25
CA PRO A 240 65.94 -47.82 -21.82
C PRO A 240 65.71 -49.22 -21.16
N VAL A 241 64.45 -49.65 -21.04
CA VAL A 241 63.90 -51.03 -21.23
C VAL A 241 62.92 -51.47 -20.12
N ARG A 242 61.84 -52.09 -20.65
CA ARG A 242 60.74 -52.86 -20.06
C ARG A 242 61.11 -53.81 -18.92
N GLY A 243 60.13 -54.08 -18.06
CA GLY A 243 60.08 -55.19 -17.11
C GLY A 243 59.11 -54.88 -16.00
#